data_AF-A0A2S7X2P2-F1
#
_entry.id   AF-A0A2S7X2P2-F1
#
_cell.length_a   1.000
_cell.length_b   1.000
_cell.length_c   1.000
_cell.angle_alpha   90.00
_cell.angle_beta   90.00
_cell.angle_gamma   90.00
#
_symmetry.space_group_name_H-M   'P 1'
#
loop_
_entity.id
_entity.type
_entity.pdbx_description
1 polymer ?
#
loop_
_entity_poly.entity_id
_entity_poly.type
_entity_poly.pdbx_seq_one_letter_code
_entity_poly.pdbx_strand_id
1 'polypeptide(L)'
;MTASYAKDFTDIPESLRSNPGLKKKALDLVQYEPVAGKVTSGGNRLDDFREILIDFFDLKITLNEAIAETERKLDRRMSMFSADNRVFASGWSERLVRTQVSRFYNQAVLELIIDGGSDDCYVEHSANEQSSSKCSQGLAGTTHSASIMLERLKLSYGEGEWGKDLKLPEHPHCTHTFSPAN
;
A
#
# COMPACT_ATOMS: atom_id res chain seq x y z
N MET A 1 8.40 20.66 -13.63
CA MET A 1 7.07 20.14 -13.27
C MET A 1 7.06 19.95 -11.77
N THR A 2 6.07 20.47 -11.06
CA THR A 2 5.88 20.21 -9.63
C THR A 2 5.45 18.76 -9.46
N ALA A 3 6.13 18.01 -8.59
CA ALA A 3 5.77 16.61 -8.32
C ALA A 3 4.32 16.54 -7.78
N SER A 4 3.49 15.69 -8.37
CA SER A 4 2.11 15.49 -7.92
C SER A 4 2.04 14.23 -7.05
N TYR A 5 1.32 14.33 -5.94
CA TYR A 5 0.99 13.18 -5.10
C TYR A 5 -0.43 12.71 -5.42
N ALA A 6 -0.67 11.41 -5.30
CA ALA A 6 -1.99 10.80 -5.44
C ALA A 6 -2.94 11.35 -4.38
N LYS A 7 -4.17 11.69 -4.81
CA LYS A 7 -5.28 12.08 -3.92
C LYS A 7 -6.26 10.93 -3.70
N ASP A 8 -6.29 10.00 -4.65
CA ASP A 8 -6.97 8.72 -4.58
C ASP A 8 -5.98 7.59 -4.86
N PHE A 9 -6.23 6.41 -4.30
CA PHE A 9 -5.55 5.17 -4.64
C PHE A 9 -5.45 4.94 -6.16
N THR A 10 -6.48 5.29 -6.94
CA THR A 10 -6.45 5.15 -8.41
C THR A 10 -5.44 6.05 -9.10
N ASP A 11 -4.98 7.12 -8.43
CA ASP A 11 -4.06 8.11 -8.98
C ASP A 11 -2.59 7.72 -8.75
N ILE A 12 -2.33 6.66 -7.97
CA ILE A 12 -0.97 6.19 -7.64
C ILE A 12 -0.10 6.03 -8.91
N PRO A 13 -0.56 5.39 -10.01
CA PRO A 13 0.27 5.26 -11.21
C PRO A 13 0.69 6.60 -11.83
N GLU A 14 -0.17 7.61 -11.82
CA GLU A 14 0.15 8.94 -12.35
C GLU A 14 1.12 9.70 -11.42
N SER A 15 0.93 9.58 -10.11
CA SER A 15 1.86 10.09 -9.10
C SER A 15 3.27 9.52 -9.27
N LEU A 16 3.40 8.20 -9.44
CA LEU A 16 4.68 7.52 -9.67
C LEU A 16 5.34 7.97 -10.98
N ARG A 17 4.55 8.22 -12.04
CA ARG A 17 5.04 8.71 -13.34
C ARG A 17 5.62 10.12 -13.25
N SER A 18 4.95 11.00 -12.51
CA SER A 18 5.34 12.41 -12.36
C SER A 18 6.37 12.65 -11.25
N ASN A 19 6.61 11.67 -10.37
CA ASN A 19 7.55 11.76 -9.25
C ASN A 19 8.56 10.59 -9.21
N PRO A 20 9.70 10.70 -9.93
CA PRO A 20 10.71 9.65 -9.97
C PRO A 20 11.34 9.33 -8.60
N GLY A 21 11.44 10.31 -7.70
CA GLY A 21 11.95 10.11 -6.35
C GLY A 21 11.02 9.22 -5.52
N LEU A 22 9.71 9.48 -5.58
CA LEU A 22 8.68 8.64 -4.97
C LEU A 22 8.66 7.23 -5.55
N LYS A 23 8.75 7.11 -6.88
CA LYS A 23 8.85 5.82 -7.55
C LYS A 23 10.04 5.00 -7.05
N LYS A 24 11.23 5.62 -7.01
CA LYS A 24 12.44 4.95 -6.50
C LYS A 24 12.27 4.52 -5.04
N LYS A 25 11.78 5.40 -4.17
CA LYS A 25 11.56 5.09 -2.75
C LYS A 25 10.58 3.93 -2.58
N ALA A 26 9.47 3.91 -3.32
CA ALA A 26 8.50 2.82 -3.26
C ALA A 26 9.09 1.48 -3.73
N LEU A 27 9.91 1.48 -4.79
CA LEU A 27 10.62 0.28 -5.25
C LEU A 27 11.62 -0.24 -4.21
N ASP A 28 12.39 0.65 -3.58
CA ASP A 28 13.32 0.29 -2.50
C ASP A 28 12.55 -0.38 -1.33
N LEU A 29 11.40 0.16 -0.94
CA LEU A 29 10.55 -0.44 0.10
C LEU A 29 10.03 -1.83 -0.32
N VAL A 30 9.54 -1.98 -1.55
CA VAL A 30 9.09 -3.29 -2.07
C VAL A 30 10.21 -4.32 -2.06
N GLN A 31 11.48 -3.92 -2.16
CA GLN A 31 12.61 -4.83 -2.12
C GLN A 31 12.99 -5.26 -0.70
N TYR A 32 12.93 -4.36 0.29
CA TYR A 32 13.53 -4.60 1.60
C TYR A 32 12.53 -4.73 2.76
N GLU A 33 11.35 -4.11 2.67
CA GLU A 33 10.38 -4.12 3.76
C GLU A 33 9.70 -5.49 3.90
N PRO A 34 9.36 -5.94 5.11
CA PRO A 34 8.59 -7.15 5.34
C PRO A 34 7.20 -7.08 4.73
N VAL A 35 6.72 -8.18 4.14
CA VAL A 35 5.33 -8.36 3.69
C VAL A 35 4.69 -9.47 4.52
N ALA A 36 3.93 -9.09 5.54
CA ALA A 36 3.20 -10.04 6.36
C ALA A 36 2.05 -10.69 5.58
N GLY A 37 1.93 -12.02 5.67
CA GLY A 37 0.81 -12.75 5.08
C GLY A 37 1.04 -14.26 4.96
N LYS A 38 0.03 -15.05 5.32
CA LYS A 38 0.06 -16.51 5.10
C LYS A 38 0.07 -16.87 3.61
N VAL A 39 -0.54 -16.03 2.77
CA VAL A 39 -0.63 -16.24 1.31
C VAL A 39 0.75 -16.22 0.65
N THR A 40 1.69 -15.42 1.17
CA THR A 40 3.06 -15.27 0.67
C THR A 40 4.05 -16.22 1.36
N SER A 41 3.60 -17.06 2.31
CA SER A 41 4.47 -17.95 3.08
C SER A 41 4.77 -19.26 2.34
N GLY A 42 6.05 -19.67 2.39
CA GLY A 42 6.55 -20.95 1.87
C GLY A 42 7.05 -20.88 0.43
N GLY A 43 8.13 -21.63 0.14
CA GLY A 43 8.78 -21.62 -1.19
C GLY A 43 9.22 -20.21 -1.61
N ASN A 44 9.08 -19.91 -2.91
CA ASN A 44 9.45 -18.61 -3.49
C ASN A 44 8.27 -17.62 -3.55
N ARG A 45 7.17 -17.88 -2.84
CA ARG A 45 5.91 -17.13 -3.00
C ARG A 45 6.03 -15.65 -2.65
N LEU A 46 6.85 -15.31 -1.66
CA LEU A 46 7.13 -13.92 -1.31
C LEU A 46 7.91 -13.23 -2.43
N ASP A 47 8.92 -13.89 -2.98
CA ASP A 47 9.76 -13.35 -4.05
C ASP A 47 8.93 -13.16 -5.33
N ASP A 48 8.12 -14.15 -5.71
CA ASP A 48 7.17 -14.06 -6.83
C ASP A 48 6.21 -12.86 -6.68
N PHE A 49 5.76 -12.59 -5.46
CA PHE A 49 4.88 -11.47 -5.18
C PHE A 49 5.63 -10.12 -5.18
N ARG A 50 6.87 -10.07 -4.69
CA ARG A 50 7.72 -8.87 -4.80
C ARG A 50 7.98 -8.51 -6.25
N GLU A 51 8.24 -9.47 -7.13
CA GLU A 51 8.39 -9.22 -8.57
C GLU A 51 7.15 -8.55 -9.16
N ILE A 52 5.95 -9.03 -8.82
CA ILE A 52 4.69 -8.43 -9.30
C ILE A 52 4.55 -6.99 -8.80
N LEU A 53 4.86 -6.73 -7.52
CA LEU A 53 4.82 -5.37 -6.97
C LEU A 53 5.87 -4.47 -7.63
N ILE A 54 7.08 -4.97 -7.89
CA ILE A 54 8.12 -4.25 -8.63
C ILE A 54 7.61 -3.87 -10.01
N ASP A 55 7.02 -4.79 -10.77
CA ASP A 55 6.49 -4.49 -12.09
C ASP A 55 5.34 -3.47 -12.05
N PHE A 56 4.50 -3.51 -11.01
CA PHE A 56 3.46 -2.50 -10.79
C PHE A 56 4.06 -1.11 -10.51
N PHE A 57 4.96 -0.99 -9.52
CA PHE A 57 5.59 0.28 -9.16
C PHE A 57 6.53 0.80 -10.26
N ASP A 58 7.06 -0.09 -11.09
CA ASP A 58 7.83 0.26 -12.28
C ASP A 58 6.94 0.71 -13.45
N LEU A 59 5.61 0.67 -13.30
CA LEU A 59 4.60 1.01 -14.30
C LEU A 59 4.61 0.09 -15.54
N LYS A 60 5.09 -1.15 -15.39
CA LYS A 60 5.10 -2.16 -16.45
C LYS A 60 3.77 -2.90 -16.56
N ILE A 61 3.05 -3.05 -15.46
CA ILE A 61 1.74 -3.68 -15.40
C ILE A 61 0.74 -2.79 -14.66
N THR A 62 -0.52 -2.93 -15.03
CA THR A 62 -1.66 -2.30 -14.36
C THR A 62 -2.01 -3.02 -13.06
N LEU A 63 -2.87 -2.40 -12.25
CA LEU A 63 -3.39 -3.02 -11.03
C LEU A 63 -4.11 -4.35 -11.32
N ASN A 64 -4.94 -4.39 -12.37
CA ASN A 64 -5.70 -5.59 -12.72
C ASN A 64 -4.77 -6.74 -13.16
N GLU A 65 -3.73 -6.42 -13.92
CA GLU A 65 -2.69 -7.38 -14.30
C GLU A 65 -1.92 -7.87 -13.08
N ALA A 66 -1.56 -6.99 -12.13
CA ALA A 66 -0.91 -7.38 -10.88
C ALA A 66 -1.79 -8.34 -10.04
N ILE A 67 -3.10 -8.10 -10.00
CA ILE A 67 -4.06 -8.99 -9.32
C ILE A 67 -4.12 -10.36 -9.99
N ALA A 68 -4.26 -10.39 -11.33
CA ALA A 68 -4.33 -11.63 -12.10
C ALA A 68 -3.02 -12.44 -11.99
N GLU A 69 -1.87 -11.77 -12.10
CA GLU A 69 -0.56 -12.40 -11.95
C GLU A 69 -0.33 -12.91 -10.53
N THR A 70 -0.83 -12.20 -9.51
CA THR A 70 -0.79 -12.68 -8.13
C THR A 70 -1.59 -13.96 -7.98
N GLU A 71 -2.81 -14.02 -8.51
CA GLU A 71 -3.63 -15.24 -8.43
C GLU A 71 -2.98 -16.42 -9.17
N ARG A 72 -2.32 -16.14 -10.30
CA ARG A 72 -1.62 -17.13 -11.12
C ARG A 72 -0.33 -17.66 -10.48
N LYS A 73 0.58 -16.77 -10.05
CA LYS A 73 1.88 -17.14 -9.48
C LYS A 73 1.74 -17.69 -8.05
N LEU A 74 0.82 -17.14 -7.26
CA LEU A 74 0.58 -17.58 -5.89
C LEU A 74 -0.59 -18.57 -5.82
N ASP A 75 -0.65 -19.52 -6.75
CA ASP A 75 -1.72 -20.53 -6.83
C ASP A 75 -1.93 -21.20 -5.46
N ARG A 76 -3.19 -21.21 -5.02
CA ARG A 76 -3.66 -21.83 -3.79
C ARG A 76 -3.23 -23.29 -3.68
N ARG A 77 -3.26 -24.05 -4.77
CA ARG A 77 -2.95 -25.49 -4.80
C ARG A 77 -1.50 -25.79 -4.41
N MET A 78 -0.61 -24.82 -4.60
CA MET A 78 0.82 -24.94 -4.27
C MET A 78 1.15 -24.44 -2.87
N SER A 79 0.18 -23.88 -2.13
CA SER A 79 0.40 -23.40 -0.77
C SER A 79 0.23 -24.50 0.26
N MET A 80 1.05 -24.46 1.32
CA MET A 80 0.82 -25.28 2.52
C MET A 80 -0.51 -24.96 3.25
N PHE A 81 -1.12 -23.82 2.94
CA PHE A 81 -2.43 -23.39 3.45
C PHE A 81 -3.57 -23.64 2.44
N SER A 82 -3.38 -24.52 1.45
CA SER A 82 -4.36 -24.77 0.38
C SER A 82 -5.76 -25.15 0.89
N ALA A 83 -5.88 -25.78 2.06
CA ALA A 83 -7.16 -26.14 2.68
C ALA A 83 -7.79 -25.00 3.52
N ASP A 84 -7.07 -23.92 3.84
CA ASP A 84 -7.56 -22.84 4.70
C ASP A 84 -8.28 -21.75 3.90
N ASN A 85 -9.61 -21.81 3.89
CA ASN A 85 -10.46 -20.82 3.23
C ASN A 85 -10.35 -19.40 3.84
N ARG A 86 -9.77 -19.25 5.04
CA ARG A 86 -9.49 -17.93 5.62
C ARG A 86 -8.27 -17.28 4.97
N VAL A 87 -7.32 -18.08 4.49
CA VAL A 87 -6.11 -17.59 3.79
C VAL A 87 -6.45 -17.25 2.34
N PHE A 88 -7.20 -18.13 1.67
CA PHE A 88 -7.60 -17.97 0.26
C PHE A 88 -9.11 -17.73 0.12
N ALA A 89 -9.62 -16.71 0.82
CA ALA A 89 -11.00 -16.26 0.68
C ALA A 89 -11.25 -15.66 -0.72
N SER A 90 -12.51 -15.51 -1.13
CA SER A 90 -12.83 -14.82 -2.38
C SER A 90 -12.23 -13.41 -2.41
N GLY A 91 -11.58 -13.04 -3.52
CA GLY A 91 -10.88 -11.76 -3.67
C GLY A 91 -9.58 -11.62 -2.86
N TRP A 92 -8.97 -12.72 -2.40
CA TRP A 92 -7.72 -12.67 -1.63
C TRP A 92 -6.59 -11.96 -2.38
N SER A 93 -6.47 -12.18 -3.70
CA SER A 93 -5.41 -11.61 -4.55
C SER A 93 -5.56 -10.10 -4.66
N GLU A 94 -6.76 -9.62 -4.94
CA GLU A 94 -7.09 -8.19 -4.93
C GLU A 94 -6.77 -7.55 -3.59
N ARG A 95 -7.23 -8.16 -2.49
CA ARG A 95 -7.00 -7.62 -1.15
C ARG A 95 -5.51 -7.51 -0.83
N LEU A 96 -4.74 -8.53 -1.18
CA LEU A 96 -3.29 -8.55 -0.97
C LEU A 96 -2.61 -7.44 -1.79
N VAL A 97 -2.85 -7.37 -3.10
CA VAL A 97 -2.23 -6.39 -3.98
C VAL A 97 -2.58 -4.97 -3.56
N ARG A 98 -3.87 -4.65 -3.40
CA ARG A 98 -4.31 -3.29 -3.06
C ARG A 98 -3.73 -2.82 -1.72
N THR A 99 -3.70 -3.71 -0.73
CA THR A 99 -3.13 -3.40 0.59
C THR A 99 -1.66 -3.04 0.47
N GLN A 100 -0.86 -3.83 -0.25
CA GLN A 100 0.58 -3.60 -0.33
C GLN A 100 0.92 -2.43 -1.24
N VAL A 101 0.18 -2.21 -2.33
CA VAL A 101 0.30 -1.01 -3.17
C VAL A 101 0.02 0.26 -2.36
N SER A 102 -1.10 0.31 -1.65
CA SER A 102 -1.47 1.46 -0.82
C SER A 102 -0.43 1.69 0.29
N ARG A 103 -0.03 0.62 1.00
CA ARG A 103 0.97 0.67 2.05
C ARG A 103 2.30 1.22 1.56
N PHE A 104 2.91 0.63 0.53
CA PHE A 104 4.24 1.03 0.09
C PHE A 104 4.26 2.42 -0.52
N TYR A 105 3.20 2.80 -1.24
CA TYR A 105 3.04 4.17 -1.71
C TYR A 105 3.00 5.15 -0.53
N ASN A 106 2.11 4.92 0.44
CA ASN A 106 1.95 5.81 1.60
C ASN A 106 3.21 5.88 2.46
N GLN A 107 3.87 4.74 2.69
CA GLN A 107 5.15 4.69 3.39
C GLN A 107 6.21 5.51 2.68
N ALA A 108 6.33 5.39 1.35
CA ALA A 108 7.29 6.15 0.57
C ALA A 108 7.03 7.66 0.65
N VAL A 109 5.76 8.09 0.61
CA VAL A 109 5.40 9.50 0.79
C VAL A 109 5.80 10.00 2.17
N LEU A 110 5.43 9.28 3.23
CA LEU A 110 5.73 9.68 4.61
C LEU A 110 7.24 9.76 4.86
N GLU A 111 8.01 8.78 4.39
CA GLU A 111 9.47 8.81 4.51
C GLU A 111 10.07 9.99 3.74
N LEU A 112 9.56 10.34 2.55
CA LEU A 112 10.03 11.51 1.81
C LEU A 112 9.69 12.85 2.50
N ILE A 113 8.54 12.95 3.16
CA ILE A 113 8.17 14.14 3.95
C ILE A 113 9.16 14.34 5.09
N ILE A 114 9.45 13.26 5.83
CA ILE A 114 10.40 13.25 6.95
C ILE A 114 11.82 13.52 6.48
N ASP A 115 12.26 12.87 5.41
CA ASP A 115 13.58 13.08 4.78
C ASP A 115 13.74 14.53 4.29
N GLY A 116 12.64 15.20 3.94
CA GLY A 116 12.57 16.62 3.58
C GLY A 116 12.58 17.60 4.76
N GLY A 117 12.57 17.11 6.01
CA GLY A 117 12.60 17.91 7.23
C GLY A 117 11.23 18.40 7.72
N SER A 118 10.13 17.89 7.15
CA SER A 118 8.76 18.16 7.62
C SER A 118 8.24 16.98 8.45
N ASP A 119 7.29 17.24 9.34
CA ASP A 119 6.49 16.21 9.99
C ASP A 119 5.00 16.34 9.64
N ASP A 120 4.62 17.23 8.72
CA ASP A 120 3.23 17.45 8.39
C ASP A 120 2.85 16.73 7.09
N CYS A 121 1.95 15.76 7.20
CA CYS A 121 1.30 15.10 6.06
C CYS A 121 -0.19 15.42 6.06
N TYR A 122 -0.80 15.38 4.88
CA TYR A 122 -2.21 15.68 4.67
C TYR A 122 -2.90 14.52 3.97
N VAL A 123 -4.17 14.31 4.28
CA VAL A 123 -5.02 13.31 3.63
C VAL A 123 -6.19 14.04 2.97
N GLU A 124 -6.22 14.01 1.64
CA GLU A 124 -7.33 14.59 0.87
C GLU A 124 -8.59 13.72 0.98
N HIS A 125 -9.76 14.34 0.77
CA HIS A 125 -10.98 13.57 0.49
C HIS A 125 -10.83 12.87 -0.86
N SER A 126 -11.02 11.56 -0.88
CA SER A 126 -11.04 10.79 -2.12
C SER A 126 -12.42 10.91 -2.78
N ALA A 127 -12.46 11.06 -4.10
CA ALA A 127 -13.71 11.09 -4.86
C ALA A 127 -14.50 9.78 -4.77
N ASN A 128 -13.83 8.68 -4.41
CA ASN A 128 -14.38 7.33 -4.28
C ASN A 128 -14.49 6.89 -2.82
N GLU A 129 -14.36 7.81 -1.87
CA GLU A 129 -14.37 7.45 -0.46
C GLU A 129 -15.76 7.03 0.02
N GLN A 130 -15.79 6.13 0.99
CA GLN A 130 -17.00 5.87 1.76
C GLN A 130 -17.02 6.82 2.96
N SER A 131 -17.91 7.81 2.96
CA SER A 131 -18.00 8.85 3.99
C SER A 131 -18.20 8.32 5.42
N SER A 132 -18.76 7.11 5.58
CA SER A 132 -18.92 6.44 6.88
C SER A 132 -17.70 5.61 7.30
N SER A 133 -16.64 5.55 6.50
CA SER A 133 -15.41 4.85 6.84
C SER A 133 -14.62 5.62 7.89
N LYS A 134 -13.85 4.91 8.72
CA LYS A 134 -13.00 5.54 9.73
C LYS A 134 -11.97 6.49 9.12
N CYS A 135 -11.44 6.17 7.94
CA CYS A 135 -10.48 7.02 7.24
C CYS A 135 -11.13 8.33 6.81
N SER A 136 -12.32 8.29 6.21
CA SER A 136 -13.05 9.50 5.83
C SER A 136 -13.45 10.36 7.02
N GLN A 137 -13.83 9.74 8.15
CA GLN A 137 -14.27 10.48 9.33
C GLN A 137 -13.13 11.00 10.20
N GLY A 138 -11.99 10.31 10.23
CA GLY A 138 -10.91 10.56 11.17
C GLY A 138 -9.59 11.03 10.56
N LEU A 139 -9.39 10.86 9.25
CA LEU A 139 -8.14 11.23 8.57
C LEU A 139 -8.36 12.24 7.44
N ALA A 140 -9.36 12.02 6.59
CA ALA A 140 -9.60 12.87 5.42
C ALA A 140 -9.89 14.33 5.80
N GLY A 141 -9.37 15.26 5.00
CA GLY A 141 -9.54 16.69 5.19
C GLY A 141 -8.66 17.30 6.30
N THR A 142 -7.70 16.56 6.85
CA THR A 142 -6.91 17.00 8.01
C THR A 142 -5.41 16.70 7.86
N THR A 143 -4.60 17.47 8.60
CA THR A 143 -3.14 17.31 8.71
C THR A 143 -2.80 16.39 9.87
N HIS A 144 -1.79 15.54 9.69
CA HIS A 144 -1.31 14.57 10.67
C HIS A 144 0.21 14.60 10.75
N SER A 145 0.75 14.14 11.88
CA SER A 145 2.18 13.88 12.03
C SER A 145 2.59 12.70 11.13
N ALA A 146 3.52 12.96 10.21
CA ALA A 146 4.04 11.99 9.26
C ALA A 146 4.78 10.86 9.99
N SER A 147 5.56 11.19 11.03
CA SER A 147 6.26 10.22 11.86
C SER A 147 5.30 9.29 12.60
N ILE A 148 4.23 9.83 13.21
CA ILE A 148 3.21 9.00 13.88
C ILE A 148 2.48 8.11 12.88
N MET A 149 2.12 8.63 11.70
CA MET A 149 1.46 7.82 10.66
C MET A 149 2.38 6.70 10.14
N LEU A 150 3.67 6.99 9.98
CA LEU A 150 4.67 6.04 9.52
C LEU A 150 4.87 4.92 10.55
N GLU A 151 4.97 5.27 11.83
CA GLU A 151 5.08 4.30 12.93
C GLU A 151 3.89 3.33 12.92
N ARG A 152 2.65 3.85 12.89
CA ARG A 152 1.43 3.03 12.86
C ARG A 152 1.39 2.09 11.67
N LEU A 153 1.81 2.58 10.50
CA LEU A 153 1.87 1.80 9.28
C LEU A 153 2.89 0.66 9.39
N LYS A 154 4.10 0.93 9.92
CA LYS A 154 5.15 -0.06 10.13
C LYS A 154 4.75 -1.12 11.16
N LEU A 155 4.19 -0.72 12.30
CA LEU A 155 3.68 -1.65 13.32
C LEU A 155 2.64 -2.61 12.74
N SER A 156 1.63 -2.10 12.03
CA SER A 156 0.56 -2.94 11.49
C SER A 156 1.00 -3.86 10.35
N TYR A 157 1.76 -3.34 9.38
CA TYR A 157 2.05 -4.07 8.15
C TYR A 157 3.44 -4.70 8.09
N GLY A 158 4.40 -4.16 8.83
CA GLY A 158 5.76 -4.69 8.96
C GLY A 158 5.85 -5.72 10.10
N GLU A 159 5.32 -5.38 11.27
CA GLU A 159 5.45 -6.21 12.48
C GLU A 159 4.23 -7.12 12.74
N GLY A 160 3.10 -6.85 12.06
CA GLY A 160 1.87 -7.61 12.22
C GLY A 160 1.07 -7.24 13.47
N GLU A 161 1.38 -6.09 14.08
CA GLU A 161 0.68 -5.53 15.22
C GLU A 161 -0.54 -4.73 14.75
N TRP A 162 -1.66 -5.43 14.56
CA TRP A 162 -2.93 -4.84 14.11
C TRP A 162 -3.63 -4.06 15.23
N GLY A 163 -3.03 -2.93 15.62
CA GLY A 163 -3.59 -1.98 16.58
C GLY A 163 -4.90 -1.33 16.12
N LYS A 164 -5.54 -0.60 17.04
CA LYS A 164 -6.79 0.14 16.77
C LYS A 164 -6.56 1.53 16.17
N ASP A 165 -5.31 1.96 16.11
CA ASP A 165 -4.96 3.29 15.61
C ASP A 165 -5.20 3.42 14.12
N LEU A 166 -5.67 4.60 13.72
CA LEU A 166 -5.95 4.92 12.32
C LEU A 166 -4.64 5.03 11.54
N LYS A 167 -4.63 4.41 10.36
CA LYS A 167 -3.52 4.31 9.40
C LYS A 167 -4.06 4.15 7.99
N LEU A 168 -3.22 4.35 6.98
CA LEU A 168 -3.59 4.17 5.57
C LEU A 168 -2.68 3.15 4.87
N PRO A 169 -3.22 2.02 4.37
CA PRO A 169 -4.64 1.67 4.35
C PRO A 169 -5.15 1.20 5.72
N GLU A 170 -6.44 1.39 6.02
CA GLU A 170 -7.10 0.72 7.16
C GLU A 170 -7.78 -0.59 6.73
N HIS A 171 -8.14 -0.69 5.44
CA HIS A 171 -8.68 -1.89 4.81
C HIS A 171 -8.31 -1.94 3.32
N PRO A 172 -8.43 -3.09 2.63
CA PRO A 172 -7.92 -3.25 1.26
C PRO A 172 -8.57 -2.38 0.19
N HIS A 173 -9.75 -1.84 0.47
CA HIS A 173 -10.49 -0.94 -0.43
C HIS A 173 -10.43 0.52 0.04
N CYS A 174 -9.55 0.85 0.98
CA CYS A 174 -9.30 2.24 1.35
C CYS A 174 -8.74 2.98 0.14
N THR A 175 -9.29 4.15 -0.13
CA THR A 175 -8.95 4.97 -1.31
C THR A 175 -8.04 6.14 -0.94
N HIS A 176 -7.82 6.40 0.35
CA HIS A 176 -7.04 7.52 0.82
C HIS A 176 -5.53 7.28 0.69
N THR A 177 -4.82 8.38 0.42
CA THR A 177 -3.37 8.44 0.34
C THR A 177 -2.86 9.65 1.11
N PHE A 178 -1.60 9.60 1.56
CA PHE A 178 -0.93 10.76 2.12
C PHE A 178 -0.33 11.64 1.00
N SER A 179 -0.24 12.93 1.28
CA SER A 179 0.57 13.92 0.56
C SER A 179 1.28 14.83 1.56
N PRO A 180 2.31 15.61 1.15
CA PRO A 180 2.83 16.68 1.98
C PRO A 180 1.73 17.69 2.34
N ALA A 181 1.77 18.25 3.55
CA ALA A 181 0.96 19.42 3.89
C ALA A 181 1.48 20.66 3.13
N ASN A 182 0.55 21.55 2.75
CA ASN A 182 0.88 22.82 2.08
C ASN A 182 1.56 23.81 3.02
#